data_AF-A0A840DR03-F1
#
_entry.id   AF-A0A840DR03-F1
#
_cell.length_a   1.000
_cell.length_b   1.000
_cell.length_c   1.000
_cell.angle_alpha   90.00
_cell.angle_beta   90.00
_cell.angle_gamma   90.00
#
_symmetry.space_group_name_H-M   'P 1'
#
loop_
_entity.id
_entity.type
_entity.pdbx_description
1 polymer ?
#
loop_
_entity_poly.entity_id
_entity_poly.type
_entity_poly.pdbx_seq_one_letter_code
_entity_poly.pdbx_strand_id
1 'polypeptide(L)'
;MMQFPEPVDEKSQAHKAGYKNICEIGKERIRRAGEKIVQETGKNDLDIGFKVFTLDSSNIKTWDPDFENLKQDLFDYKDNMKEDRTKEDLLYEILLKIGLPLTTPIEEIDYNGKTIYNVGFGAVLLYLEDDIDLDIVHEMMKHKSEHLSPKVIFKESGFMNDSVKINAIQTLKKNGINDVRSV
;
A
#
# COMPACT_ATOMS: atom_id res chain seq x y z
N MET A 1 -0.24 9.66 -16.26
CA MET A 1 -0.19 11.14 -16.28
C MET A 1 0.46 11.59 -14.99
N MET A 2 1.37 12.57 -15.06
CA MET A 2 1.91 13.25 -13.88
C MET A 2 1.56 14.73 -14.03
N GLN A 3 1.07 15.37 -12.98
CA GLN A 3 0.70 16.78 -12.99
C GLN A 3 1.04 17.40 -11.64
N PHE A 4 1.63 18.59 -11.67
CA PHE A 4 1.88 19.38 -10.47
C PHE A 4 0.56 20.04 -10.01
N PRO A 5 0.22 20.02 -8.70
CA PRO A 5 -1.02 20.58 -8.17
C PRO A 5 -0.98 22.11 -8.08
N GLU A 6 -0.71 22.77 -9.20
CA GLU A 6 -0.69 24.23 -9.31
C GLU A 6 -2.10 24.79 -9.02
N PRO A 7 -2.24 25.73 -8.05
CA PRO A 7 -3.51 26.37 -7.78
C PRO A 7 -4.04 27.10 -9.01
N VAL A 8 -5.34 27.07 -9.23
CA VAL A 8 -5.96 27.89 -10.28
C VAL A 8 -6.17 29.32 -9.78
N ASP A 9 -6.14 30.30 -10.70
CA ASP A 9 -6.50 31.68 -10.38
C ASP A 9 -7.96 31.73 -9.87
N GLU A 10 -8.18 32.37 -8.72
CA GLU A 10 -9.49 32.51 -8.07
C GLU A 10 -10.54 33.18 -8.97
N LYS A 11 -10.11 34.05 -9.89
CA LYS A 11 -10.99 34.74 -10.85
C LYS A 11 -11.33 33.90 -12.08
N SER A 12 -10.62 32.79 -12.29
CA SER A 12 -10.79 31.92 -13.46
C SER A 12 -12.15 31.22 -13.47
N GLN A 13 -12.57 30.78 -14.66
CA GLN A 13 -13.77 29.95 -14.79
C GLN A 13 -13.59 28.57 -14.14
N ALA A 14 -12.36 28.04 -14.11
CA ALA A 14 -12.06 26.78 -13.46
C ALA A 14 -12.30 26.85 -11.94
N HIS A 15 -11.84 27.93 -11.30
CA HIS A 15 -12.10 28.15 -9.88
C HIS A 15 -13.59 28.31 -9.58
N LYS A 16 -14.31 29.10 -10.40
CA LYS A 16 -15.77 29.25 -10.30
C LYS A 16 -16.53 27.93 -10.47
N ALA A 17 -15.97 27.00 -11.24
CA ALA A 17 -16.51 25.66 -11.43
C ALA A 17 -16.13 24.67 -10.30
N GLY A 18 -15.41 25.13 -9.27
CA GLY A 18 -15.06 24.34 -8.09
C GLY A 18 -13.71 23.60 -8.17
N TYR A 19 -12.93 23.77 -9.23
CA TYR A 19 -11.61 23.16 -9.33
C TYR A 19 -10.59 23.97 -8.54
N LYS A 20 -9.88 23.31 -7.62
CA LYS A 20 -8.88 23.96 -6.75
C LYS A 20 -7.49 24.10 -7.39
N ASN A 21 -7.12 23.13 -8.23
CA ASN A 21 -5.81 23.07 -8.88
C ASN A 21 -5.92 22.39 -10.26
N ILE A 22 -4.83 22.45 -11.04
CA ILE A 22 -4.77 21.85 -12.39
C ILE A 22 -4.97 20.33 -12.36
N CYS A 23 -4.56 19.63 -11.30
CA CYS A 23 -4.78 18.18 -11.17
C CYS A 23 -6.27 17.83 -11.13
N GLU A 24 -7.12 18.61 -10.45
CA GLU A 24 -8.56 18.38 -10.42
C GLU A 24 -9.18 18.46 -11.83
N ILE A 25 -8.74 19.44 -12.63
CA ILE A 25 -9.17 19.57 -14.03
C ILE A 25 -8.70 18.35 -14.84
N GLY A 26 -7.44 17.92 -14.64
CA GLY A 26 -6.87 16.75 -15.32
C GLY A 26 -7.65 15.47 -15.03
N LYS A 27 -7.97 15.22 -13.75
CA LYS A 27 -8.78 14.06 -13.31
C LYS A 27 -10.16 14.07 -13.97
N GLU A 28 -10.83 15.22 -13.95
CA GLU A 28 -12.16 15.34 -14.54
C GLU A 28 -12.14 15.19 -16.07
N ARG A 29 -11.10 15.72 -16.73
CA ARG A 29 -10.92 15.54 -18.18
C ARG A 29 -10.76 14.05 -18.54
N ILE A 30 -9.98 13.29 -17.78
CA ILE A 30 -9.79 11.85 -18.01
C ILE A 30 -11.11 11.10 -17.79
N ARG A 31 -11.83 11.39 -16.71
CA ARG A 31 -13.13 10.78 -16.41
C ARG A 31 -14.13 10.98 -17.56
N ARG A 32 -14.34 12.23 -17.98
CA ARG A 32 -15.27 12.56 -19.08
C ARG A 32 -14.85 11.95 -20.41
N ALA A 33 -13.54 11.88 -20.68
CA ALA A 33 -13.04 11.23 -21.90
C ALA A 33 -13.35 9.73 -21.90
N GLY A 34 -13.15 9.04 -20.78
CA GLY A 34 -13.51 7.62 -20.63
C GLY A 34 -15.01 7.39 -20.82
N GLU A 35 -15.85 8.16 -20.12
CA GLU A 35 -17.31 8.09 -20.26
C GLU A 35 -17.78 8.30 -21.71
N LYS A 36 -17.20 9.31 -22.39
CA LYS A 36 -17.53 9.61 -23.79
C LYS A 36 -17.14 8.46 -24.73
N ILE A 37 -15.98 7.83 -24.52
CA ILE A 37 -15.54 6.67 -25.33
C ILE A 37 -16.53 5.51 -25.17
N VAL A 38 -16.98 5.22 -23.94
CA VAL A 38 -17.97 4.16 -23.68
C VAL A 38 -19.30 4.48 -24.37
N GLN A 39 -19.78 5.72 -24.26
CA GLN A 39 -21.02 6.17 -24.90
C GLN A 39 -20.98 6.07 -26.44
N GLU A 40 -19.86 6.47 -27.06
CA GLU A 40 -19.74 6.47 -28.53
C GLU A 40 -19.49 5.07 -29.12
N THR A 41 -18.82 4.18 -28.37
CA THR A 41 -18.48 2.84 -28.86
C THR A 41 -19.48 1.75 -28.45
N GLY A 42 -20.28 1.98 -27.40
CA GLY A 42 -21.17 0.98 -26.81
C GLY A 42 -20.44 -0.17 -26.10
N LYS A 43 -19.12 -0.06 -25.92
CA LYS A 43 -18.30 -1.08 -25.25
C LYS A 43 -18.25 -0.82 -23.74
N ASN A 44 -19.02 -1.59 -22.99
CA ASN A 44 -19.10 -1.48 -21.53
C ASN A 44 -17.99 -2.27 -20.79
N ASP A 45 -17.14 -2.99 -21.52
CA ASP A 45 -16.05 -3.82 -20.99
C ASP A 45 -14.69 -3.09 -20.93
N LEU A 46 -14.66 -1.80 -21.29
CA LEU A 46 -13.45 -0.98 -21.22
C LEU A 46 -13.16 -0.55 -19.77
N ASP A 47 -11.94 -0.77 -19.31
CA ASP A 47 -11.46 -0.16 -18.07
C ASP A 47 -11.17 1.33 -18.27
N ILE A 48 -12.10 2.16 -17.83
CA ILE A 48 -11.98 3.62 -17.81
C ILE A 48 -11.61 4.16 -16.43
N GLY A 49 -11.39 3.27 -15.46
CA GLY A 49 -10.98 3.61 -14.11
C GLY A 49 -9.55 4.11 -14.08
N PHE A 50 -9.22 4.87 -13.05
CA PHE A 50 -7.83 5.25 -12.77
C PHE A 50 -7.64 5.48 -11.28
N LYS A 51 -6.43 5.17 -10.80
CA LYS A 51 -5.98 5.50 -9.46
C LYS A 51 -5.29 6.88 -9.47
N VAL A 52 -5.42 7.61 -8.37
CA VAL A 52 -4.78 8.92 -8.18
C VAL A 52 -3.86 8.78 -6.98
N PHE A 53 -2.60 9.17 -7.17
CA PHE A 53 -1.59 9.19 -6.12
C PHE A 53 -1.06 10.61 -5.95
N THR A 54 -0.74 10.98 -4.73
CA THR A 54 -0.08 12.23 -4.37
C THR A 54 1.30 11.94 -3.81
N LEU A 55 2.26 12.83 -4.09
CA LEU A 55 3.58 12.75 -3.47
C LEU A 55 3.52 13.31 -2.06
N ASP A 56 4.12 12.58 -1.13
CA ASP A 56 4.31 12.97 0.25
C ASP A 56 5.64 12.39 0.75
N SER A 57 6.02 12.73 1.97
CA SER A 57 7.08 12.09 2.73
C SER A 57 6.80 10.59 2.98
N SER A 58 7.87 9.83 3.28
CA SER A 58 7.78 8.41 3.67
C SER A 58 6.75 8.19 4.77
N ASN A 59 5.96 7.12 4.67
CA ASN A 59 5.01 6.68 5.69
C ASN A 59 5.72 6.13 6.93
N ILE A 60 6.99 5.72 6.76
CA ILE A 60 7.86 5.23 7.84
C ILE A 60 8.60 6.42 8.47
N LYS A 61 8.63 6.48 9.79
CA LYS A 61 9.42 7.44 10.58
C LYS A 61 10.91 7.25 10.30
N THR A 62 11.58 8.31 9.85
CA THR A 62 13.03 8.32 9.72
C THR A 62 13.66 8.35 11.10
N TRP A 63 14.68 7.52 11.37
CA TRP A 63 15.45 7.60 12.61
C TRP A 63 16.23 8.92 12.67
N ASP A 64 15.80 9.82 13.55
CA ASP A 64 16.40 11.13 13.79
C ASP A 64 16.20 11.53 15.27
N PRO A 65 16.92 10.85 16.20
CA PRO A 65 16.69 11.00 17.62
C PRO A 65 17.21 12.34 18.14
N ASP A 66 16.43 12.99 18.99
CA ASP A 66 16.88 14.05 19.88
C ASP A 66 17.62 13.42 21.07
N PHE A 67 18.95 13.59 21.09
CA PHE A 67 19.78 13.03 22.16
C PHE A 67 19.45 13.57 23.56
N GLU A 68 18.80 14.73 23.67
CA GLU A 68 18.31 15.28 24.94
C GLU A 68 17.03 14.58 25.44
N ASN A 69 16.23 14.02 24.52
CA ASN A 69 14.96 13.35 24.80
C ASN A 69 14.92 11.87 24.40
N LEU A 70 16.10 11.25 24.21
CA LEU A 70 16.29 9.90 23.66
C LEU A 70 15.35 8.83 24.26
N LYS A 71 15.06 8.91 25.56
CA LYS A 71 14.15 7.95 26.21
C LYS A 71 12.76 8.00 25.60
N GLN A 72 12.21 9.19 25.38
CA GLN A 72 10.88 9.37 24.80
C GLN A 72 10.89 8.93 23.33
N ASP A 73 11.91 9.35 22.58
CA ASP A 73 12.07 8.96 21.17
C ASP A 73 12.08 7.44 21.01
N LEU A 74 12.82 6.71 21.86
CA LEU A 74 12.83 5.24 21.81
C LEU A 74 11.44 4.62 21.96
N PHE A 75 10.54 5.22 22.76
CA PHE A 75 9.16 4.77 22.85
C PHE A 75 8.33 5.19 21.64
N ASP A 76 8.57 6.39 21.10
CA ASP A 76 7.83 6.92 19.94
C ASP A 76 8.19 6.19 18.64
N TYR A 77 9.42 5.67 18.52
CA TYR A 77 9.89 4.80 17.43
C TYR A 77 9.47 3.33 17.59
N LYS A 78 8.75 2.96 18.66
CA LYS A 78 8.20 1.60 18.77
C LYS A 78 7.21 1.30 17.64
N ASP A 79 6.42 2.30 17.24
CA ASP A 79 5.65 2.24 16.00
C ASP A 79 6.39 3.03 14.91
N ASN A 80 6.88 2.30 13.92
CA ASN A 80 7.64 2.86 12.81
C ASN A 80 6.75 3.61 11.80
N MET A 81 5.42 3.51 11.89
CA MET A 81 4.49 4.21 11.01
C MET A 81 4.13 5.59 11.56
N LYS A 82 3.99 6.58 10.67
CA LYS A 82 3.43 7.88 11.04
C LYS A 82 1.92 7.77 11.33
N GLU A 83 1.45 8.52 12.33
CA GLU A 83 0.06 8.44 12.82
C GLU A 83 -0.99 8.92 11.82
N ASP A 84 -0.61 9.80 10.88
CA ASP A 84 -1.49 10.36 9.85
C ASP A 84 -1.63 9.47 8.60
N ARG A 85 -1.12 8.24 8.64
CA ARG A 85 -1.02 7.34 7.47
C ARG A 85 -1.94 6.15 7.55
N THR A 86 -2.43 5.75 6.39
CA THR A 86 -3.25 4.56 6.25
C THR A 86 -2.41 3.34 5.92
N LYS A 87 -2.98 2.14 6.13
CA LYS A 87 -2.36 0.88 5.71
C LYS A 87 -2.17 0.82 4.20
N GLU A 88 -3.07 1.43 3.43
CA GLU A 88 -2.94 1.52 1.98
C GLU A 88 -1.72 2.38 1.58
N ASP A 89 -1.45 3.48 2.27
CA ASP A 89 -0.27 4.31 2.00
C ASP A 89 1.01 3.48 2.20
N LEU A 90 1.09 2.77 3.33
CA LEU A 90 2.21 1.88 3.64
C LEU A 90 2.33 0.75 2.61
N LEU A 91 1.21 0.13 2.22
CA LEU A 91 1.16 -0.89 1.17
C LEU A 91 1.78 -0.37 -0.12
N TYR A 92 1.30 0.74 -0.67
CA TYR A 92 1.81 1.27 -1.94
C TYR A 92 3.28 1.71 -1.84
N GLU A 93 3.72 2.26 -0.72
CA GLU A 93 5.13 2.57 -0.52
C GLU A 93 6.00 1.31 -0.53
N ILE A 94 5.58 0.24 0.15
CA ILE A 94 6.30 -1.05 0.14
C ILE A 94 6.36 -1.60 -1.28
N LEU A 95 5.23 -1.63 -2.00
CA LEU A 95 5.15 -2.13 -3.38
C LEU A 95 6.11 -1.38 -4.32
N LEU A 96 6.17 -0.05 -4.20
CA LEU A 96 7.10 0.77 -4.98
C LEU A 96 8.57 0.47 -4.60
N LYS A 97 8.88 0.34 -3.31
CA LYS A 97 10.25 0.04 -2.83
C LYS A 97 10.75 -1.33 -3.29
N ILE A 98 9.86 -2.32 -3.44
CA ILE A 98 10.22 -3.63 -3.98
C ILE A 98 10.20 -3.69 -5.51
N GLY A 99 9.89 -2.57 -6.17
CA GLY A 99 9.95 -2.42 -7.63
C GLY A 99 8.73 -2.93 -8.38
N LEU A 100 7.58 -3.09 -7.72
CA LEU A 100 6.34 -3.47 -8.39
C LEU A 100 5.63 -2.26 -9.01
N PRO A 101 5.09 -2.39 -10.23
CA PRO A 101 4.32 -1.31 -10.84
C PRO A 101 2.99 -1.11 -10.11
N LEU A 102 2.49 0.14 -10.10
CA LEU A 102 1.20 0.50 -9.48
C LEU A 102 -0.02 -0.15 -10.15
N THR A 103 0.17 -0.73 -11.33
CA THR A 103 -0.83 -1.50 -12.07
C THR A 103 -0.89 -2.97 -11.65
N THR A 104 0.00 -3.42 -10.75
CA THR A 104 -0.02 -4.80 -10.26
C THR A 104 -1.34 -5.07 -9.55
N PRO A 105 -2.04 -6.18 -9.87
CA PRO A 105 -3.28 -6.52 -9.20
C PRO A 105 -3.02 -6.81 -7.72
N ILE A 106 -3.92 -6.27 -6.88
CA ILE A 106 -3.93 -6.44 -5.43
C ILE A 106 -5.30 -7.00 -5.09
N GLU A 107 -5.32 -8.14 -4.41
CA GLU A 107 -6.51 -8.78 -3.85
C GLU A 107 -6.44 -8.68 -2.33
N GLU A 108 -7.55 -8.27 -1.72
CA GLU A 108 -7.69 -8.22 -0.27
C GLU A 108 -8.43 -9.48 0.20
N ILE A 109 -7.78 -10.25 1.06
CA ILE A 109 -8.32 -11.48 1.63
C ILE A 109 -8.65 -11.19 3.09
N ASP A 110 -9.94 -11.25 3.41
CA ASP A 110 -10.42 -11.14 4.79
C ASP A 110 -10.28 -12.49 5.51
N TYR A 111 -9.61 -12.48 6.65
CA TYR A 111 -9.49 -13.60 7.55
C TYR A 111 -9.80 -13.16 8.98
N ASN A 112 -11.02 -13.44 9.45
CA ASN A 112 -11.51 -13.06 10.78
C ASN A 112 -11.46 -11.54 11.05
N GLY A 113 -11.75 -10.70 10.04
CA GLY A 113 -11.69 -9.24 10.16
C GLY A 113 -10.29 -8.66 10.01
N LYS A 114 -9.32 -9.48 9.57
CA LYS A 114 -7.92 -9.10 9.32
C LYS A 114 -7.65 -9.17 7.82
N THR A 115 -6.92 -8.19 7.29
CA THR A 115 -6.67 -8.11 5.84
C THR A 115 -5.29 -8.64 5.47
N ILE A 116 -5.26 -9.66 4.61
CA ILE A 116 -4.06 -10.11 3.91
C ILE A 116 -4.10 -9.52 2.50
N TYR A 117 -3.02 -8.85 2.10
CA TYR A 117 -2.88 -8.32 0.73
C TYR A 117 -2.13 -9.33 -0.15
N ASN A 118 -2.83 -9.87 -1.14
CA ASN A 118 -2.28 -10.76 -2.15
C ASN A 118 -1.96 -9.96 -3.43
N VAL A 119 -0.67 -9.79 -3.73
CA VAL A 119 -0.20 -8.93 -4.81
C VAL A 119 0.46 -9.76 -5.91
N GLY A 120 0.04 -9.52 -7.15
CA GLY A 120 0.61 -10.18 -8.32
C GLY A 120 0.38 -11.69 -8.34
N PHE A 121 -0.83 -12.14 -7.97
CA PHE A 121 -1.22 -13.57 -7.99
C PHE A 121 -0.34 -14.46 -7.10
N GLY A 122 -0.15 -14.05 -5.85
CA GLY A 122 0.63 -14.79 -4.85
C GLY A 122 2.13 -14.58 -4.94
N ALA A 123 2.60 -13.62 -5.76
CA ALA A 123 4.02 -13.28 -5.86
C ALA A 123 4.51 -12.52 -4.62
N VAL A 124 3.67 -11.63 -4.06
CA VAL A 124 3.94 -10.93 -2.80
C VAL A 124 2.71 -11.01 -1.91
N LEU A 125 2.89 -11.45 -0.67
CA LEU A 125 1.85 -11.45 0.35
C LEU A 125 2.23 -10.48 1.46
N LEU A 126 1.35 -9.55 1.82
CA LEU A 126 1.59 -8.58 2.88
C LEU A 126 0.55 -8.71 3.99
N TYR A 127 1.01 -8.56 5.22
CA TYR A 127 0.16 -8.45 6.39
C TYR A 127 0.61 -7.27 7.24
N LEU A 128 -0.26 -6.26 7.35
CA LEU A 128 0.06 -4.95 7.92
C LEU A 128 -0.70 -4.65 9.24
N GLU A 129 -1.26 -5.69 9.86
CA GLU A 129 -1.94 -5.59 11.16
C GLU A 129 -0.99 -5.84 12.33
N ASP A 130 -1.44 -5.47 13.53
CA ASP A 130 -0.62 -5.50 14.76
C ASP A 130 -0.66 -6.85 15.52
N ASP A 131 -1.28 -7.87 14.95
CA ASP A 131 -1.59 -9.13 15.65
C ASP A 131 -1.22 -10.36 14.81
N ILE A 132 0.07 -10.45 14.47
CA ILE A 132 0.62 -11.57 13.70
C ILE A 132 0.66 -12.81 14.60
N ASP A 133 -0.04 -13.85 14.17
CA ASP A 133 -0.02 -15.18 14.75
C ASP A 133 0.33 -16.24 13.68
N LEU A 134 0.47 -17.50 14.11
CA LEU A 134 0.75 -18.59 13.19
C LEU A 134 -0.44 -18.92 12.29
N ASP A 135 -1.67 -18.62 12.69
CA ASP A 135 -2.86 -18.93 11.90
C ASP A 135 -2.90 -18.05 10.63
N ILE A 136 -2.57 -16.76 10.76
CA ILE A 136 -2.34 -15.86 9.63
C ILE A 136 -1.25 -16.37 8.71
N VAL A 137 -0.14 -16.85 9.25
CA VAL A 137 0.96 -17.40 8.44
C VAL A 137 0.47 -18.62 7.64
N HIS A 138 -0.30 -19.51 8.27
CA HIS A 138 -0.90 -20.66 7.56
C HIS A 138 -1.90 -20.24 6.50
N GLU A 139 -2.70 -19.20 6.75
CA GLU A 139 -3.63 -18.67 5.76
C GLU A 139 -2.88 -18.07 4.57
N MET A 140 -1.90 -17.20 4.80
CA MET A 140 -1.07 -16.61 3.74
C MET A 140 -0.45 -17.67 2.84
N MET A 141 0.02 -18.80 3.39
CA MET A 141 0.63 -19.88 2.61
C MET A 141 -0.32 -20.54 1.59
N LYS A 142 -1.64 -20.46 1.78
CA LYS A 142 -2.62 -20.99 0.83
C LYS A 142 -2.73 -20.15 -0.44
N HIS A 143 -2.36 -18.87 -0.36
CA HIS A 143 -2.50 -17.88 -1.44
C HIS A 143 -1.18 -17.61 -2.17
N LYS A 144 -0.11 -18.36 -1.85
CA LYS A 144 1.18 -18.21 -2.51
C LYS A 144 1.13 -18.68 -3.96
N SER A 145 1.94 -18.07 -4.81
CA SER A 145 2.11 -18.54 -6.19
C SER A 145 2.78 -19.91 -6.22
N GLU A 146 2.30 -20.81 -7.07
CA GLU A 146 2.97 -22.09 -7.35
C GLU A 146 4.09 -21.96 -8.39
N HIS A 147 4.11 -20.85 -9.14
CA HIS A 147 5.00 -20.66 -10.28
C HIS A 147 6.14 -19.65 -10.01
N LEU A 148 6.00 -18.83 -8.98
CA LEU A 148 6.96 -17.81 -8.60
C LEU A 148 7.46 -18.06 -7.17
N SER A 149 8.67 -17.60 -6.87
CA SER A 149 9.18 -17.56 -5.51
C SER A 149 8.43 -16.47 -4.73
N PRO A 150 7.57 -16.82 -3.75
CA PRO A 150 6.77 -15.82 -3.06
C PRO A 150 7.63 -14.99 -2.12
N LYS A 151 7.30 -13.70 -2.01
CA LYS A 151 7.82 -12.80 -0.98
C LYS A 151 6.74 -12.54 0.06
N VAL A 152 7.07 -12.61 1.34
CA VAL A 152 6.15 -12.29 2.43
C VAL A 152 6.67 -11.08 3.19
N ILE A 153 5.81 -10.10 3.44
CA ILE A 153 6.16 -8.87 4.16
C ILE A 153 5.20 -8.68 5.33
N PHE A 154 5.76 -8.49 6.52
CA PHE A 154 5.03 -8.23 7.75
C PHE A 154 5.29 -6.81 8.28
N LYS A 155 4.32 -6.21 8.96
CA LYS A 155 4.58 -5.05 9.83
C LYS A 155 5.40 -5.51 11.05
N GLU A 156 6.55 -4.89 11.30
CA GLU A 156 7.48 -5.26 12.37
C GLU A 156 6.81 -5.19 13.75
N SER A 157 6.08 -4.11 14.02
CA SER A 157 5.38 -3.91 15.29
C SER A 157 4.19 -4.85 15.50
N GLY A 158 3.76 -5.59 14.47
CA GLY A 158 2.67 -6.57 14.60
C GLY A 158 3.06 -7.90 15.19
N PHE A 159 4.34 -8.14 15.45
CA PHE A 159 4.78 -9.32 16.19
C PHE A 159 4.69 -9.08 17.70
N MET A 160 3.93 -9.92 18.41
CA MET A 160 3.81 -9.84 19.87
C MET A 160 5.15 -10.03 20.60
N ASN A 161 6.04 -10.86 20.05
CA ASN A 161 7.39 -11.07 20.55
C ASN A 161 8.28 -11.77 19.50
N ASP A 162 9.58 -11.81 19.77
CA ASP A 162 10.57 -12.44 18.90
C ASP A 162 10.33 -13.94 18.67
N SER A 163 9.73 -14.64 19.63
CA SER A 163 9.44 -16.07 19.46
C SER A 163 8.38 -16.29 18.38
N VAL A 164 7.33 -15.46 18.35
CA VAL A 164 6.30 -15.50 17.30
C VAL A 164 6.91 -15.15 15.95
N LYS A 165 7.75 -14.10 15.88
CA LYS A 165 8.46 -13.70 14.65
C LYS A 165 9.32 -14.82 14.09
N ILE A 166 10.16 -15.43 14.94
CA ILE A 166 11.02 -16.54 14.52
C ILE A 166 10.18 -17.73 14.05
N ASN A 167 9.13 -18.10 14.80
CA ASN A 167 8.26 -19.21 14.43
C ASN A 167 7.55 -18.97 13.09
N ALA A 168 7.05 -17.76 12.86
CA ALA A 168 6.43 -17.36 11.59
C ALA A 168 7.42 -17.48 10.42
N ILE A 169 8.60 -16.87 10.54
CA ILE A 169 9.64 -16.91 9.49
C ILE A 169 10.09 -18.35 9.21
N GLN A 170 10.29 -19.16 10.25
CA GLN A 170 10.71 -20.55 10.08
C GLN A 170 9.63 -21.42 9.44
N THR A 171 8.35 -21.17 9.78
CA THR A 171 7.21 -21.86 9.17
C THR A 171 7.13 -21.56 7.68
N LEU A 172 7.28 -20.30 7.29
CA LEU A 172 7.31 -19.89 5.88
C LEU A 172 8.47 -20.54 5.11
N LYS A 173 9.68 -20.51 5.69
CA LYS A 173 10.87 -21.13 5.08
C LYS A 173 10.73 -22.63 4.88
N LYS A 174 10.20 -23.35 5.87
CA LYS A 174 9.92 -24.79 5.75
C LYS A 174 8.94 -25.12 4.61
N ASN A 175 8.07 -24.18 4.27
CA ASN A 175 7.08 -24.32 3.20
C ASN A 175 7.52 -23.66 1.88
N GLY A 176 8.82 -23.38 1.71
CA GLY A 176 9.42 -22.92 0.46
C GLY A 176 9.38 -21.40 0.23
N ILE A 177 8.95 -20.62 1.23
CA ILE A 177 8.95 -19.15 1.17
C ILE A 177 10.21 -18.63 1.87
N ASN A 178 11.22 -18.29 1.09
CA ASN A 178 12.54 -17.90 1.60
C ASN A 178 12.75 -16.38 1.74
N ASP A 179 12.04 -15.57 0.96
CA ASP A 179 12.11 -14.10 1.04
C ASP A 179 11.01 -13.58 1.96
N VAL A 180 11.34 -13.52 3.26
CA VAL A 180 10.46 -12.99 4.30
C VAL A 180 11.10 -11.74 4.88
N ARG A 181 10.35 -10.64 4.91
CA ARG A 181 10.80 -9.34 5.43
C ARG A 181 9.81 -8.80 6.45
N SER A 182 10.33 -7.97 7.34
CA SER A 182 9.53 -7.17 8.25
C SER A 182 9.94 -5.71 8.12
N VAL A 183 8.97 -4.81 8.19
CA VAL A 183 9.11 -3.37 7.94
C VAL A 183 8.45 -2.53 9.01
#